data_AF-A0A258QKQ7-F1
#
_entry.id   AF-A0A258QKQ7-F1
#
_cell.length_a   1.000
_cell.length_b   1.000
_cell.length_c   1.000
_cell.angle_alpha   90.00
_cell.angle_beta   90.00
_cell.angle_gamma   90.00
#
_symmetry.space_group_name_H-M   'P 1'
#
loop_
_entity.id
_entity.type
_entity.pdbx_description
1 polymer ?
#
loop_
_entity_poly.entity_id
_entity_poly.type
_entity_poly.pdbx_seq_one_letter_code
_entity_poly.pdbx_strand_id
1 'polypeptide(L)'
;RARLRPGSVSNAKDVLLDLYSTDAEYSADALEEVYENLELAGKRVLQDDITDNDAEEVLETIAKEEDTNGRIRRNVMDTRRALSFLMRSKLLSDEQQEEARQILRDIDSLENHTAFLFDKINFLMDATVGFINLNQSKIIKIFSVVSVVSVALMPPTLLASIWGMNFRYMPELEETWGYPVAIISMVISAMIPLWYFRHKGWLSSR
;
A
#
# COMPACT_ATOMS: atom_id res chain seq x y z
N ARG A 1 -3.10 37.16 11.66
CA ARG A 1 -3.71 37.69 12.92
C ARG A 1 -2.99 38.90 13.51
N ALA A 2 -1.82 39.32 12.99
CA ALA A 2 -1.09 40.54 13.40
C ALA A 2 -1.87 41.89 13.37
N ARG A 3 -3.07 41.94 12.76
CA ARG A 3 -3.98 43.11 12.82
C ARG A 3 -4.94 43.10 14.01
N LEU A 4 -5.05 42.01 14.77
CA LEU A 4 -6.06 41.81 15.83
C LEU A 4 -5.58 42.12 17.26
N ARG A 5 -4.29 42.49 17.46
CA ARG A 5 -3.77 42.96 18.75
C ARG A 5 -3.07 44.31 18.60
N PRO A 6 -3.81 45.44 18.72
CA PRO A 6 -3.20 46.77 18.74
C PRO A 6 -2.40 46.89 20.05
N GLY A 7 -1.07 46.82 19.96
CA GLY A 7 -0.15 46.98 21.11
C GLY A 7 0.81 45.82 21.39
N SER A 8 0.71 44.67 20.72
CA SER A 8 1.59 43.51 20.98
C SER A 8 2.87 43.48 20.15
N VAL A 9 3.06 44.43 19.24
CA VAL A 9 4.21 44.48 18.33
C VAL A 9 4.87 45.84 18.48
N SER A 10 5.86 45.92 19.34
CA SER A 10 6.59 47.15 19.67
C SER A 10 7.91 47.26 18.89
N ASN A 11 8.48 46.13 18.49
CA ASN A 11 9.77 46.08 17.81
C ASN A 11 9.84 44.96 16.74
N ALA A 12 10.91 44.98 15.92
CA ALA A 12 11.10 44.02 14.83
C ALA A 12 11.27 42.55 15.29
N LYS A 13 11.69 42.32 16.53
CA LYS A 13 11.82 40.97 17.10
C LYS A 13 10.46 40.40 17.48
N ASP A 14 9.53 41.24 17.96
CA ASP A 14 8.14 40.83 18.22
C ASP A 14 7.48 40.33 16.91
N VAL A 15 7.67 41.06 15.80
CA VAL A 15 7.20 40.63 14.47
C VAL A 15 7.80 39.29 14.07
N LEU A 16 9.10 39.10 14.32
CA LEU A 16 9.81 37.88 13.95
C LEU A 16 9.33 36.67 14.77
N LEU A 17 9.09 36.85 16.07
CA LEU A 17 8.53 35.80 16.93
C LEU A 17 7.08 35.46 16.55
N ASP A 18 6.24 36.47 16.28
CA ASP A 18 4.87 36.26 15.78
C ASP A 18 4.86 35.50 14.44
N LEU A 19 5.84 35.77 13.57
CA LEU A 19 6.01 35.03 12.32
C LEU A 19 6.39 33.56 12.55
N TYR A 20 7.33 33.28 13.45
CA TYR A 20 7.70 31.89 13.78
C TYR A 20 6.58 31.13 14.50
N SER A 21 5.83 31.82 15.38
CA SER A 21 4.64 31.25 16.01
C SER A 21 3.58 30.91 14.95
N THR A 22 3.33 31.82 14.00
CA THR A 22 2.40 31.58 12.90
C THR A 22 2.87 30.44 11.98
N ASP A 23 4.17 30.32 11.72
CA ASP A 23 4.73 29.20 10.94
C ASP A 23 4.55 27.85 11.65
N ALA A 24 4.71 27.81 12.97
CA ALA A 24 4.42 26.63 13.78
C ALA A 24 2.92 26.28 13.76
N GLU A 25 2.02 27.26 13.90
CA GLU A 25 0.56 27.05 13.77
C GLU A 25 0.20 26.50 12.38
N TYR A 26 0.71 27.10 11.30
CA TYR A 26 0.46 26.63 9.94
C TYR A 26 1.00 25.22 9.71
N SER A 27 2.16 24.90 10.28
CA SER A 27 2.73 23.55 10.23
C SER A 27 1.85 22.53 10.97
N ALA A 28 1.22 22.93 12.08
CA ALA A 28 0.28 22.09 12.81
C ALA A 28 -0.98 21.79 11.97
N ASP A 29 -1.60 22.83 11.41
CA ASP A 29 -2.78 22.69 10.54
C ASP A 29 -2.48 21.78 9.33
N ALA A 30 -1.31 21.95 8.71
CA ALA A 30 -0.88 21.12 7.59
C ALA A 30 -0.65 19.65 8.00
N LEU A 31 -0.13 19.38 9.21
CA LEU A 31 0.01 18.00 9.70
C LEU A 31 -1.34 17.34 9.98
N GLU A 32 -2.34 18.12 10.42
CA GLU A 32 -3.69 17.62 10.63
C GLU A 32 -4.35 17.24 9.29
N GLU A 33 -4.16 18.04 8.24
CA GLU A 33 -4.59 17.69 6.88
C GLU A 33 -3.93 16.38 6.38
N VAL A 34 -2.62 16.24 6.58
CA VAL A 34 -1.88 15.00 6.26
C VAL A 34 -2.49 13.81 7.01
N TYR A 35 -2.78 13.97 8.30
CA TYR A 35 -3.38 12.92 9.12
C TYR A 35 -4.75 12.48 8.59
N GLU A 36 -5.61 13.44 8.24
CA GLU A 36 -6.94 13.20 7.67
C GLU A 36 -6.86 12.45 6.34
N ASN A 37 -5.98 12.88 5.44
CA ASN A 37 -5.78 12.23 4.14
C ASN A 37 -5.28 10.78 4.30
N LEU A 38 -4.33 10.55 5.22
CA LEU A 38 -3.86 9.20 5.54
C LEU A 38 -4.96 8.33 6.19
N GLU A 39 -5.85 8.93 6.98
CA GLU A 39 -6.99 8.20 7.56
C GLU A 39 -7.99 7.75 6.47
N LEU A 40 -8.26 8.60 5.49
CA LEU A 40 -9.10 8.26 4.33
C LEU A 40 -8.45 7.17 3.47
N ALA A 41 -7.15 7.30 3.19
CA ALA A 41 -6.37 6.29 2.49
C ALA A 41 -6.38 4.93 3.21
N GLY A 42 -6.19 4.94 4.54
CA GLY A 42 -6.25 3.74 5.37
C GLY A 42 -7.61 3.06 5.34
N LYS A 43 -8.70 3.84 5.41
CA LYS A 43 -10.07 3.29 5.27
C LYS A 43 -10.30 2.66 3.90
N ARG A 44 -9.72 3.21 2.84
CA ARG A 44 -9.85 2.66 1.48
C ARG A 44 -9.13 1.32 1.32
N VAL A 45 -7.92 1.19 1.87
CA VAL A 45 -7.11 -0.05 1.80
C VAL A 45 -7.70 -1.21 2.60
N LEU A 46 -8.37 -0.90 3.70
CA LEU A 46 -8.97 -1.90 4.59
C LEU A 46 -10.38 -2.34 4.17
N GLN A 47 -10.90 -1.86 3.04
CA GLN A 47 -12.17 -2.33 2.49
C GLN A 47 -12.02 -3.70 1.81
N ASP A 48 -13.03 -4.55 1.94
CA ASP A 48 -13.00 -5.94 1.44
C ASP A 48 -13.01 -6.04 -0.10
N ASP A 49 -13.43 -4.98 -0.81
CA ASP A 49 -13.65 -4.93 -2.25
C ASP A 49 -12.66 -4.04 -3.03
N ILE A 50 -11.51 -3.72 -2.44
CA ILE A 50 -10.48 -2.89 -3.07
C ILE A 50 -9.93 -3.52 -4.37
N THR A 51 -9.85 -2.72 -5.43
CA THR A 51 -9.28 -3.13 -6.72
C THR A 51 -7.80 -2.74 -6.84
N ASP A 52 -7.10 -3.27 -7.85
CA ASP A 52 -5.69 -2.90 -8.09
C ASP A 52 -5.53 -1.40 -8.39
N ASN A 53 -6.50 -0.78 -9.08
CA ASN A 53 -6.50 0.66 -9.37
C ASN A 53 -6.71 1.49 -8.10
N ASP A 54 -7.59 1.03 -7.20
CA ASP A 54 -7.81 1.70 -5.91
C ASP A 54 -6.55 1.63 -5.04
N ALA A 55 -5.85 0.49 -5.05
CA ALA A 55 -4.59 0.35 -4.34
C ALA A 55 -3.50 1.26 -4.91
N GLU A 56 -3.43 1.43 -6.23
CA GLU A 56 -2.54 2.39 -6.90
C GLU A 56 -2.85 3.84 -6.48
N GLU A 57 -4.13 4.24 -6.48
CA GLU A 57 -4.54 5.59 -6.04
C GLU A 57 -4.19 5.85 -4.57
N VAL A 58 -4.35 4.84 -3.71
CA VAL A 58 -3.94 4.96 -2.30
C VAL A 58 -2.42 5.08 -2.18
N LEU A 59 -1.64 4.30 -2.92
CA LEU A 59 -0.17 4.44 -2.92
C LEU A 59 0.27 5.83 -3.39
N GLU A 60 -0.37 6.38 -4.42
CA GLU A 60 -0.12 7.74 -4.89
C GLU A 60 -0.43 8.77 -3.79
N THR A 61 -1.55 8.61 -3.09
CA THR A 61 -1.94 9.46 -1.96
C THR A 61 -0.90 9.37 -0.84
N ILE A 62 -0.53 8.17 -0.40
CA ILE A 62 0.48 7.96 0.65
C ILE A 62 1.82 8.61 0.27
N ALA A 63 2.25 8.50 -0.99
CA ALA A 63 3.49 9.11 -1.47
C ALA A 63 3.44 10.66 -1.44
N LYS A 64 2.31 11.26 -1.80
CA LYS A 64 2.11 12.72 -1.71
C LYS A 64 2.14 13.20 -0.26
N GLU A 65 1.49 12.46 0.63
CA GLU A 65 1.45 12.77 2.06
C GLU A 65 2.82 12.58 2.73
N GLU A 66 3.62 11.61 2.28
CA GLU A 66 5.01 11.43 2.72
C GLU A 66 5.90 12.63 2.40
N ASP A 67 5.86 13.11 1.15
CA ASP A 67 6.64 14.30 0.77
C ASP A 67 6.18 15.53 1.56
N THR A 68 4.87 15.70 1.72
CA THR A 68 4.29 16.83 2.47
C THR A 68 4.73 16.81 3.94
N ASN A 69 4.60 15.68 4.63
CA ASN A 69 5.09 15.50 6.00
C ASN A 69 6.61 15.74 6.11
N GLY A 70 7.38 15.26 5.13
CA GLY A 70 8.82 15.49 5.03
C GLY A 70 9.20 16.96 4.87
N ARG A 71 8.43 17.72 4.08
CA ARG A 71 8.60 19.17 3.92
C ARG A 71 8.25 19.92 5.20
N ILE A 72 7.16 19.56 5.88
CA ILE A 72 6.78 20.16 7.16
C ILE A 72 7.86 19.91 8.21
N ARG A 73 8.32 18.67 8.35
CA ARG A 73 9.40 18.31 9.29
C ARG A 73 10.68 19.11 9.05
N ARG A 74 11.06 19.33 7.78
CA ARG A 74 12.21 20.19 7.44
C ARG A 74 11.98 21.64 7.86
N ASN A 75 10.81 22.21 7.59
CA ASN A 75 10.46 23.56 7.99
C ASN A 75 10.54 23.73 9.52
N VAL A 76 9.85 22.87 10.26
CA VAL A 76 9.84 22.86 11.73
C VAL A 76 11.27 22.79 12.30
N MET A 77 12.13 21.94 11.73
CA MET A 77 13.54 21.85 12.14
C MET A 77 14.33 23.14 11.90
N ASP A 78 14.12 23.80 10.76
CA ASP A 78 14.81 25.05 10.43
C ASP A 78 14.31 26.21 11.30
N THR A 79 13.00 26.31 11.53
CA THR A 79 12.39 27.26 12.50
C THR A 79 12.93 27.02 13.91
N ARG A 80 13.04 25.77 14.37
CA ARG A 80 13.64 25.43 15.67
C ARG A 80 15.08 25.92 15.79
N ARG A 81 15.89 25.72 14.74
CA ARG A 81 17.31 26.13 14.70
C ARG A 81 17.44 27.64 14.74
N ALA A 82 16.63 28.35 13.97
CA ALA A 82 16.61 29.81 13.94
C ALA A 82 16.21 30.39 15.30
N LEU A 83 15.16 29.84 15.92
CA LEU A 83 14.67 30.28 17.22
C LEU A 83 15.68 29.98 18.34
N SER A 84 16.29 28.80 18.32
CA SER A 84 17.36 28.44 19.24
C SER A 84 18.58 29.36 19.10
N PHE A 85 18.92 29.78 17.89
CA PHE A 85 19.99 30.77 17.64
C PHE A 85 19.64 32.14 18.24
N LEU A 86 18.41 32.62 18.02
CA LEU A 86 17.93 33.88 18.58
C LEU A 86 18.00 33.88 20.11
N MET A 87 17.57 32.79 20.75
CA MET A 87 17.67 32.66 22.21
C MET A 87 19.12 32.69 22.71
N ARG A 88 20.03 31.95 22.07
CA ARG A 88 21.46 31.91 22.43
C ARG A 88 22.18 33.24 22.21
N SER A 89 21.77 34.00 21.20
CA SER A 89 22.38 35.29 20.85
C SER A 89 22.14 36.39 21.89
N LYS A 90 21.28 36.15 22.89
CA LYS A 90 20.88 37.12 23.94
C LYS A 90 20.35 38.44 23.37
N LEU A 91 19.78 38.41 22.15
CA LEU A 91 19.17 39.58 21.52
C LEU A 91 17.74 39.83 22.01
N LEU A 92 17.08 38.84 22.59
CA LEU A 92 15.69 38.90 23.05
C LEU A 92 15.59 39.40 24.51
N SER A 93 14.53 40.15 24.83
CA SER A 93 14.16 40.50 26.21
C SER A 93 13.68 39.27 27.00
N ASP A 94 13.53 39.37 28.33
CA ASP A 94 13.06 38.24 29.15
C ASP A 94 11.67 37.73 28.74
N GLU A 95 10.77 38.64 28.35
CA GLU A 95 9.42 38.32 27.84
C GLU A 95 9.51 37.60 26.48
N GLN A 96 10.30 38.13 25.54
CA GLN A 96 10.54 37.51 24.23
C GLN A 96 11.25 36.14 24.34
N GLN A 97 12.11 35.96 25.35
CA GLN A 97 12.74 34.67 25.62
C GLN A 97 11.73 33.63 26.11
N GLU A 98 10.71 34.05 26.88
CA GLU A 98 9.64 33.16 27.30
C GLU A 98 8.72 32.77 26.13
N GLU A 99 8.37 33.74 25.28
CA GLU A 99 7.62 33.48 24.04
C GLU A 99 8.36 32.51 23.12
N ALA A 100 9.66 32.73 22.89
CA ALA A 100 10.50 31.81 22.13
C ALA A 100 10.54 30.40 22.75
N ARG A 101 10.56 30.28 24.09
CA ARG A 101 10.47 28.97 24.77
C ARG A 101 9.14 28.27 24.54
N GLN A 102 8.04 29.01 24.47
CA GLN A 102 6.72 28.45 24.18
C GLN A 102 6.67 27.90 22.76
N ILE A 103 7.09 28.70 21.77
CA ILE A 103 7.14 28.26 20.36
C ILE A 103 8.05 27.03 20.20
N LEU A 104 9.19 26.95 20.90
CA LEU A 104 10.04 25.74 20.86
C LEU A 104 9.34 24.50 21.40
N ARG A 105 8.53 24.61 22.45
CA ARG A 105 7.76 23.47 22.98
C ARG A 105 6.70 23.00 22.00
N ASP A 106 6.04 23.93 21.32
CA ASP A 106 5.06 23.62 20.29
C ASP A 106 5.74 22.90 19.12
N ILE A 107 6.89 23.41 18.66
CA ILE A 107 7.74 22.76 17.65
C ILE A 107 8.16 21.35 18.08
N ASP A 108 8.57 21.12 19.33
CA ASP A 108 8.93 19.78 19.79
C ASP A 108 7.72 18.82 19.75
N SER A 109 6.50 19.33 19.99
CA SER A 109 5.26 18.56 19.80
C SER A 109 5.05 18.19 18.32
N LEU A 110 5.25 19.14 17.41
CA LEU A 110 5.15 18.92 15.96
C LEU A 110 6.19 17.92 15.46
N GLU A 111 7.44 17.98 15.94
CA GLU A 111 8.48 17.00 15.58
C GLU A 111 8.03 15.57 15.94
N ASN A 112 7.44 15.37 17.14
CA ASN A 112 6.89 14.07 17.53
C ASN A 112 5.72 13.65 16.64
N HIS A 113 4.83 14.59 16.27
CA HIS A 113 3.69 14.31 15.42
C HIS A 113 4.12 13.90 14.00
N THR A 114 5.12 14.57 13.42
CA THR A 114 5.68 14.19 12.11
C THR A 114 6.26 12.78 12.11
N ALA A 115 6.92 12.37 13.21
CA ALA A 115 7.47 11.03 13.36
C ALA A 115 6.36 9.98 13.42
N PHE A 116 5.30 10.24 14.18
CA PHE A 116 4.12 9.38 14.24
C PHE A 116 3.44 9.23 12.86
N LEU A 117 3.35 10.32 12.09
CA LEU A 117 2.81 10.25 10.72
C LEU A 117 3.68 9.40 9.79
N PHE A 118 5.02 9.46 9.90
CA PHE A 118 5.89 8.58 9.13
C PHE A 118 5.64 7.10 9.45
N ASP A 119 5.44 6.75 10.72
CA ASP A 119 5.11 5.38 11.10
C ASP A 119 3.76 4.94 10.51
N LYS A 120 2.75 5.83 10.53
CA LYS A 120 1.44 5.58 9.90
C LYS A 120 1.57 5.41 8.38
N ILE A 121 2.35 6.25 7.72
CA ILE A 121 2.67 6.17 6.28
C ILE A 121 3.27 4.81 5.94
N ASN A 122 4.30 4.37 6.69
CA ASN A 122 4.96 3.09 6.46
C ASN A 122 4.00 1.91 6.68
N PHE A 123 3.20 1.95 7.74
CA PHE A 123 2.18 0.93 8.00
C PHE A 123 1.16 0.84 6.85
N LEU A 124 0.66 1.96 6.35
CA LEU A 124 -0.31 1.99 5.25
C LEU A 124 0.32 1.55 3.92
N MET A 125 1.56 1.95 3.66
CA MET A 125 2.34 1.49 2.50
C MET A 125 2.46 -0.04 2.50
N ASP A 126 2.90 -0.62 3.63
CA ASP A 126 3.05 -2.07 3.80
C ASP A 126 1.72 -2.81 3.69
N ALA A 127 0.65 -2.26 4.28
CA ALA A 127 -0.69 -2.82 4.18
C ALA A 127 -1.20 -2.83 2.73
N THR A 128 -0.98 -1.73 1.99
CA THR A 128 -1.41 -1.60 0.59
C THR A 128 -0.64 -2.56 -0.32
N VAL A 129 0.68 -2.65 -0.16
CA VAL A 129 1.51 -3.62 -0.88
C VAL A 129 1.13 -5.05 -0.52
N GLY A 130 0.85 -5.31 0.77
CA GLY A 130 0.33 -6.58 1.25
C GLY A 130 -0.97 -6.98 0.56
N PHE A 131 -1.90 -6.04 0.43
CA PHE A 131 -3.16 -6.26 -0.30
C PHE A 131 -2.91 -6.61 -1.78
N ILE A 132 -2.06 -5.83 -2.48
CA ILE A 132 -1.73 -6.10 -3.89
C ILE A 132 -1.15 -7.51 -4.05
N ASN A 133 -0.24 -7.91 -3.16
CA ASN A 133 0.35 -9.25 -3.17
C ASN A 133 -0.70 -10.36 -2.94
N LEU A 134 -1.69 -10.12 -2.06
CA LEU A 134 -2.80 -11.05 -1.85
C LEU A 134 -3.67 -11.17 -3.11
N ASN A 135 -3.98 -10.05 -3.77
CA ASN A 135 -4.79 -10.06 -4.99
C ASN A 135 -4.06 -10.78 -6.14
N GLN A 136 -2.77 -10.48 -6.34
CA GLN A 136 -1.91 -11.20 -7.30
C GLN A 136 -1.85 -12.70 -6.98
N SER A 137 -1.73 -13.08 -5.70
CA SER A 137 -1.74 -14.48 -5.29
C SER A 137 -3.07 -15.18 -5.62
N LYS A 138 -4.22 -14.50 -5.48
CA LYS A 138 -5.53 -15.02 -5.91
C LYS A 138 -5.57 -15.24 -7.42
N ILE A 139 -5.09 -14.28 -8.21
CA ILE A 139 -5.02 -14.37 -9.68
C ILE A 139 -4.15 -15.57 -10.10
N ILE A 140 -2.95 -15.71 -9.52
CA ILE A 140 -2.06 -16.84 -9.79
C ILE A 140 -2.74 -18.18 -9.47
N LYS A 141 -3.49 -18.27 -8.36
CA LYS A 141 -4.26 -19.47 -8.02
C LYS A 141 -5.31 -19.79 -9.10
N ILE A 142 -6.04 -18.79 -9.59
CA ILE A 142 -7.04 -18.99 -10.66
C ILE A 142 -6.38 -19.51 -11.94
N PHE A 143 -5.32 -18.83 -12.42
CA PHE A 143 -4.60 -19.27 -13.62
C PHE A 143 -3.99 -20.65 -13.48
N SER A 144 -3.50 -20.98 -12.29
CA SER A 144 -3.01 -22.32 -11.96
C SER A 144 -4.10 -23.37 -12.11
N VAL A 145 -5.30 -23.14 -11.54
CA VAL A 145 -6.44 -24.06 -11.70
C VAL A 145 -6.83 -24.24 -13.17
N VAL A 146 -6.94 -23.15 -13.93
CA VAL A 146 -7.28 -23.21 -15.37
C VAL A 146 -6.23 -23.99 -16.15
N SER A 147 -4.94 -23.78 -15.84
CA SER A 147 -3.83 -24.49 -16.48
C SER A 147 -3.84 -25.98 -16.15
N VAL A 148 -4.08 -26.33 -14.89
CA VAL A 148 -4.20 -27.74 -14.45
C VAL A 148 -5.35 -28.44 -15.15
N VAL A 149 -6.52 -27.79 -15.24
CA VAL A 149 -7.67 -28.34 -15.97
C VAL A 149 -7.34 -28.52 -17.46
N SER A 150 -6.68 -27.54 -18.07
CA SER A 150 -6.28 -27.61 -19.49
C SER A 150 -5.32 -28.75 -19.76
N VAL A 151 -4.27 -28.91 -18.94
CA VAL A 151 -3.30 -30.01 -19.06
C VAL A 151 -3.96 -31.37 -18.81
N ALA A 152 -4.91 -31.46 -17.88
CA ALA A 152 -5.66 -32.70 -17.62
C ALA A 152 -6.54 -33.12 -18.82
N LEU A 153 -7.01 -32.16 -19.62
CA LEU A 153 -7.84 -32.43 -20.81
C LEU A 153 -7.04 -32.72 -22.08
N MET A 154 -5.74 -32.38 -22.14
CA MET A 154 -4.92 -32.61 -23.34
C MET A 154 -4.81 -34.10 -23.71
N PRO A 155 -4.45 -35.04 -22.81
CA PRO A 155 -4.29 -36.45 -23.19
C PRO A 155 -5.60 -37.13 -23.63
N PRO A 156 -6.75 -36.96 -22.96
CA PRO A 156 -8.03 -37.47 -23.47
C PRO A 156 -8.39 -36.91 -24.84
N THR A 157 -8.13 -35.61 -25.07
CA THR A 157 -8.40 -34.96 -26.37
C THR A 157 -7.52 -35.55 -27.47
N LEU A 158 -6.24 -35.79 -27.18
CA LEU A 158 -5.32 -36.43 -28.13
C LEU A 158 -5.77 -37.86 -28.44
N LEU A 159 -6.13 -38.65 -27.42
CA LEU A 159 -6.64 -40.02 -27.59
C LEU A 159 -7.94 -40.04 -28.41
N ALA A 160 -8.88 -39.15 -28.11
CA ALA A 160 -10.13 -39.00 -28.87
C ALA A 160 -9.85 -38.59 -30.32
N SER A 161 -8.88 -37.71 -30.54
CA SER A 161 -8.46 -37.31 -31.89
C SER A 161 -7.86 -38.48 -32.67
N ILE A 162 -7.03 -39.33 -32.04
CA ILE A 162 -6.38 -40.48 -32.69
C ILE A 162 -7.42 -41.52 -33.10
N TRP A 163 -8.33 -41.91 -32.18
CA TRP A 163 -9.41 -42.86 -32.50
C TRP A 163 -10.52 -42.28 -33.37
N GLY A 164 -10.58 -40.95 -33.52
CA GLY A 164 -11.46 -40.26 -34.48
C GLY A 164 -10.93 -40.23 -35.92
N MET A 165 -9.70 -40.71 -36.18
CA MET A 165 -9.13 -40.74 -37.53
C MET A 165 -9.67 -41.93 -38.35
N ASN A 166 -10.01 -41.73 -39.63
CA ASN A 166 -10.54 -42.79 -40.51
C ASN A 166 -9.42 -43.66 -41.12
N PHE A 167 -8.62 -44.37 -40.31
CA PHE A 167 -7.63 -45.31 -40.84
C PHE A 167 -8.23 -46.67 -41.19
N ARG A 168 -7.77 -47.27 -42.30
CA ARG A 168 -8.25 -48.57 -42.83
C ARG A 168 -7.73 -49.79 -42.06
N TYR A 169 -6.66 -49.64 -41.28
CA TYR A 169 -6.09 -50.67 -40.42
C TYR A 169 -6.02 -50.12 -38.98
N MET A 170 -7.07 -50.34 -38.20
CA MET A 170 -7.09 -50.11 -36.76
C MET A 170 -7.40 -51.45 -36.07
N PRO A 171 -6.38 -52.25 -35.72
CA PRO A 171 -6.59 -53.59 -35.15
C PRO A 171 -7.37 -53.59 -33.83
N GLU A 172 -7.41 -52.46 -33.12
CA GLU A 172 -8.11 -52.26 -31.84
C GLU A 172 -9.63 -52.09 -31.99
N LEU A 173 -10.15 -51.80 -33.20
CA LEU A 173 -11.56 -51.49 -33.47
C LEU A 173 -12.41 -52.72 -33.83
N GLU A 174 -11.77 -53.81 -34.25
CA GLU A 174 -12.46 -55.06 -34.60
C GLU A 174 -12.81 -55.91 -33.36
N GLU A 175 -12.23 -55.58 -32.20
CA GLU A 175 -12.48 -56.25 -30.92
C GLU A 175 -13.65 -55.62 -30.14
N THR A 176 -14.51 -56.47 -29.57
CA THR A 176 -15.69 -56.04 -28.78
C THR A 176 -15.34 -55.17 -27.56
N TRP A 177 -14.08 -55.22 -27.10
CA TRP A 177 -13.57 -54.48 -25.96
C TRP A 177 -12.85 -53.17 -26.33
N GLY A 178 -12.63 -52.89 -27.61
CA GLY A 178 -11.86 -51.71 -28.04
C GLY A 178 -12.46 -50.38 -27.58
N TYR A 179 -13.78 -50.22 -27.73
CA TYR A 179 -14.49 -49.00 -27.32
C TYR A 179 -14.49 -48.77 -25.80
N PRO A 180 -14.82 -49.77 -24.95
CA PRO A 180 -14.64 -49.65 -23.50
C PRO A 180 -13.21 -49.30 -23.07
N VAL A 181 -12.18 -49.93 -23.67
CA VAL A 181 -10.77 -49.69 -23.34
C VAL A 181 -10.35 -48.25 -23.71
N ALA A 182 -10.80 -47.74 -24.85
CA ALA A 182 -10.56 -46.36 -25.26
C ALA A 182 -11.14 -45.36 -24.25
N ILE A 183 -12.38 -45.53 -23.81
CA ILE A 183 -13.01 -44.66 -22.79
C ILE A 183 -12.25 -44.74 -21.47
N ILE A 184 -11.91 -45.95 -21.00
CA ILE A 184 -11.18 -46.14 -19.74
C ILE A 184 -9.81 -45.44 -19.81
N SER A 185 -9.09 -45.58 -20.92
CA SER A 185 -7.80 -44.92 -21.09
C SER A 185 -7.91 -43.39 -21.07
N MET A 186 -8.94 -42.80 -21.69
CA MET A 186 -9.21 -41.36 -21.63
C MET A 186 -9.47 -40.90 -20.19
N VAL A 187 -10.30 -41.63 -19.44
CA VAL A 187 -10.61 -41.30 -18.05
C VAL A 187 -9.35 -41.40 -17.16
N ILE A 188 -8.57 -42.47 -17.31
CA ILE A 188 -7.30 -42.64 -16.58
C ILE A 188 -6.34 -41.51 -16.90
N SER A 189 -6.23 -41.13 -18.18
CA SER A 189 -5.32 -40.08 -18.62
C SER A 189 -5.70 -38.70 -18.08
N ALA A 190 -6.99 -38.41 -17.88
CA ALA A 190 -7.44 -37.21 -17.19
C ALA A 190 -7.18 -37.26 -15.67
N MET A 191 -7.32 -38.43 -15.05
CA MET A 191 -7.15 -38.60 -13.60
C MET A 191 -5.70 -38.50 -13.13
N ILE A 192 -4.73 -38.96 -13.94
CA ILE A 192 -3.30 -38.96 -13.56
C ILE A 192 -2.79 -37.53 -13.24
N PRO A 193 -2.96 -36.52 -14.12
CA PRO A 193 -2.57 -35.15 -13.82
C PRO A 193 -3.31 -34.59 -12.60
N LEU A 194 -4.62 -34.80 -12.51
CA LEU A 194 -5.43 -34.30 -11.38
C LEU A 194 -4.96 -34.86 -10.04
N TRP A 195 -4.65 -36.15 -9.98
CA TRP A 195 -4.11 -36.79 -8.78
C TRP A 195 -2.72 -36.26 -8.42
N TYR A 196 -1.83 -36.12 -9.42
CA TYR A 196 -0.50 -35.54 -9.22
C TYR A 196 -0.56 -34.11 -8.66
N PHE A 197 -1.37 -33.23 -9.25
CA PHE A 197 -1.53 -31.84 -8.79
C PHE A 197 -2.21 -31.75 -7.42
N ARG A 198 -3.15 -32.65 -7.12
CA ARG A 198 -3.78 -32.74 -5.79
C ARG A 198 -2.80 -33.16 -4.71
N HIS A 199 -1.91 -34.12 -4.98
CA HIS A 199 -0.91 -34.59 -4.01
C HIS A 199 0.19 -33.55 -3.75
N LYS A 200 0.52 -32.73 -4.76
CA LYS A 200 1.52 -31.66 -4.65
C LYS A 200 1.03 -30.42 -3.89
N GLY A 201 -0.21 -30.42 -3.40
CA GLY A 201 -0.79 -29.32 -2.61
C GLY A 201 -1.25 -28.10 -3.41
N TRP A 202 -1.13 -28.12 -4.75
CA TRP A 202 -1.46 -26.97 -5.61
C TRP A 202 -2.96 -26.64 -5.63
N LEU A 203 -3.81 -27.62 -5.34
CA LEU A 203 -5.28 -27.50 -5.27
C LEU A 203 -5.81 -27.46 -3.83
N SER A 204 -4.98 -27.72 -2.82
CA SER A 204 -5.42 -27.74 -1.43
C SER A 204 -5.25 -26.34 -0.84
N SER A 205 -6.30 -25.54 -0.98
CA SER A 205 -6.49 -24.32 -0.19
C SER A 205 -6.50 -24.67 1.31
N ARG A 206 -5.35 -24.54 1.96
CA ARG A 206 -5.23 -24.18 3.37
C ARG A 206 -4.15 -23.11 3.49
#